data_AF-A0A2V6XII1-F1
#
_entry.id   AF-A0A2V6XII1-F1
#
_cell.length_a   1.000
_cell.length_b   1.000
_cell.length_c   1.000
_cell.angle_alpha   90.00
_cell.angle_beta   90.00
_cell.angle_gamma   90.00
#
_symmetry.space_group_name_H-M   'P 1'
#
loop_
_entity.id
_entity.type
_entity.pdbx_description
1 polymer ?
#
loop_
_entity_poly.entity_id
_entity_poly.type
_entity_poly.pdbx_seq_one_letter_code
_entity_poly.pdbx_strand_id
1 'polypeptide(L)'
;MHGLNELRKQGRMSWIEGEHGWGAAPEDVVDALLRDGFEECTRETTTSRRDLRPAGGVWQGVNTVTGSVASAILVSRPSRTRAIVFIAIDGTAFRDHAFSSVERDPYKDDGGEG
;
A
#
# COMPACT_ATOMS: atom_id res chain seq x y z
N MET A 1 12.68 -1.75 -4.13
CA MET A 1 11.81 -1.96 -2.96
C MET A 1 12.26 -3.22 -2.22
N HIS A 2 13.32 -3.12 -1.43
CA HIS A 2 13.87 -4.23 -0.64
C HIS A 2 13.13 -4.39 0.69
N GLY A 3 12.82 -3.28 1.37
CA GLY A 3 12.15 -3.27 2.68
C GLY A 3 10.77 -3.93 2.66
N LEU A 4 9.89 -3.55 1.73
CA LEU A 4 8.56 -4.20 1.63
C LEU A 4 8.66 -5.69 1.28
N ASN A 5 9.61 -6.06 0.43
CA ASN A 5 9.83 -7.45 0.07
C ASN A 5 10.36 -8.28 1.25
N GLU A 6 11.16 -7.70 2.14
CA GLU A 6 11.57 -8.34 3.38
C GLU A 6 10.38 -8.58 4.33
N LEU A 7 9.49 -7.60 4.50
CA LEU A 7 8.28 -7.78 5.32
C LEU A 7 7.42 -8.94 4.80
N ARG A 8 7.32 -9.08 3.47
CA ARG A 8 6.63 -10.21 2.82
C ARG A 8 7.30 -11.54 3.15
N LYS A 9 8.61 -11.63 2.95
CA LYS A 9 9.38 -12.85 3.26
C LYS A 9 9.29 -13.26 4.73
N GLN A 10 9.19 -12.28 5.64
CA GLN A 10 9.05 -12.50 7.08
C GLN A 10 7.60 -12.80 7.52
N GLY A 11 6.62 -12.79 6.61
CA GLY A 11 5.21 -12.99 6.94
C GLY A 11 4.56 -11.85 7.75
N ARG A 12 5.23 -10.70 7.85
CA ARG A 12 4.74 -9.49 8.52
C ARG A 12 3.82 -8.67 7.63
N MET A 13 3.94 -8.85 6.32
CA MET A 13 3.09 -8.24 5.30
C MET A 13 2.58 -9.33 4.36
N SER A 14 1.26 -9.50 4.29
CA SER A 14 0.61 -10.55 3.50
C SER A 14 -0.53 -9.96 2.67
N TRP A 15 -0.67 -10.39 1.42
CA TRP A 15 -1.78 -9.94 0.57
C TRP A 15 -3.12 -10.51 1.08
N ILE A 16 -4.18 -9.70 1.03
CA ILE A 16 -5.52 -10.07 1.47
C ILE A 16 -6.48 -9.85 0.31
N GLU A 17 -6.83 -10.94 -0.39
CA GLU A 17 -7.65 -10.91 -1.59
C GLU A 17 -8.95 -10.13 -1.43
N GLY A 18 -9.74 -10.44 -0.39
CA GLY A 18 -11.05 -9.81 -0.19
C GLY A 18 -11.01 -8.31 0.13
N GLU A 19 -9.84 -7.77 0.48
CA GLU A 19 -9.65 -6.34 0.77
C GLU A 19 -8.78 -5.66 -0.30
N HIS A 20 -8.27 -6.41 -1.28
CA HIS A 20 -7.32 -5.98 -2.30
C HIS A 20 -6.16 -5.12 -1.75
N GLY A 21 -5.63 -5.53 -0.60
CA GLY A 21 -4.63 -4.77 0.13
C GLY A 21 -3.74 -5.65 0.99
N TRP A 22 -2.73 -5.03 1.60
CA TRP A 22 -1.74 -5.71 2.42
C TRP A 22 -2.16 -5.71 3.89
N GLY A 23 -2.23 -6.89 4.50
CA GLY A 23 -2.31 -7.02 5.96
C GLY A 23 -0.94 -6.85 6.59
N ALA A 24 -0.70 -5.71 7.24
CA ALA A 24 0.57 -5.40 7.90
C ALA A 24 0.37 -4.47 9.12
N ALA A 25 1.40 -4.35 9.95
CA ALA A 25 1.45 -3.28 10.93
C ALA A 25 1.80 -1.95 10.21
N PRO A 26 1.09 -0.84 10.49
CA PRO A 26 1.40 0.48 9.96
C PRO A 26 2.88 0.88 10.01
N GLU A 27 3.48 0.73 11.20
CA GLU A 27 4.87 1.15 11.43
C GLU A 27 5.86 0.29 10.67
N ASP A 28 5.61 -1.02 10.55
CA ASP A 28 6.45 -1.91 9.75
C ASP A 28 6.53 -1.43 8.30
N VAL A 29 5.40 -1.01 7.73
CA VAL A 29 5.33 -0.51 6.34
C VAL A 29 6.08 0.81 6.20
N VAL A 30 5.87 1.76 7.11
CA VAL A 30 6.58 3.05 7.06
C VAL A 30 8.08 2.84 7.21
N ASP A 31 8.53 2.06 8.21
CA ASP A 31 9.94 1.75 8.41
C ASP A 31 10.56 1.11 7.18
N ALA A 32 9.84 0.21 6.51
CA ALA A 32 10.30 -0.42 5.29
C ALA A 32 10.42 0.57 4.12
N LEU A 33 9.49 1.52 3.99
CA LEU A 33 9.55 2.58 2.97
C LEU A 33 10.71 3.55 3.25
N LEU A 34 10.94 3.91 4.51
CA LEU A 34 12.09 4.72 4.91
C LEU A 34 13.42 4.01 4.57
N ARG A 35 13.52 2.71 4.84
CA ARG A 35 14.69 1.89 4.48
C ARG A 35 14.89 1.75 2.97
N ASP A 36 13.81 1.82 2.19
CA ASP A 36 13.85 1.84 0.73
C ASP A 36 14.26 3.21 0.16
N GLY A 37 14.59 4.17 1.02
CA GLY A 37 15.13 5.48 0.64
C GLY A 37 14.07 6.55 0.39
N PHE A 38 12.82 6.30 0.79
CA PHE A 38 11.79 7.34 0.80
C PHE A 38 11.89 8.17 2.06
N GLU A 39 12.01 9.47 1.94
CA GLU A 39 11.94 10.42 3.04
C GLU A 39 10.48 10.80 3.29
N GLU A 40 10.03 10.76 4.54
CA GLU A 40 8.66 11.11 4.91
C GLU A 40 8.39 12.60 4.64
N CYS A 41 7.36 12.90 3.83
CA CYS A 41 6.88 14.25 3.58
C CYS A 41 5.61 14.58 4.35
N THR A 42 4.73 13.60 4.50
CA THR A 42 3.43 13.78 5.14
C THR A 42 3.01 12.52 5.86
N ARG A 43 2.48 12.68 7.05
CA ARG A 43 1.87 11.62 7.83
C ARG A 43 0.68 12.15 8.59
N GLU A 44 -0.49 11.60 8.28
CA GLU A 44 -1.73 11.93 8.96
C GLU A 44 -2.39 10.66 9.48
N THR A 45 -2.95 10.74 10.69
CA THR A 45 -3.68 9.65 11.32
C THR A 45 -5.05 10.13 11.75
N THR A 46 -6.07 9.32 11.50
CA THR A 46 -7.42 9.55 11.99
C THR A 46 -7.71 8.62 13.15
N THR A 47 -8.43 9.11 14.16
CA THR A 47 -8.86 8.31 15.31
C THR A 47 -10.36 8.07 15.28
N SER A 48 -10.81 6.90 15.72
CA SER A 48 -12.24 6.64 15.93
C SER A 48 -12.75 7.35 17.19
N ARG A 49 -13.92 7.98 17.12
CA ARG A 49 -14.53 8.70 18.27
C ARG A 49 -14.90 7.79 19.44
N ARG A 50 -15.13 6.49 19.20
CA ARG A 50 -15.64 5.57 20.25
C ARG A 50 -14.55 5.13 21.22
N ASP A 51 -13.30 5.11 20.78
CA ASP A 51 -12.18 4.49 21.50
C ASP A 51 -10.85 5.26 21.37
N LEU A 52 -10.83 6.40 20.65
CA LEU A 52 -9.64 7.22 20.34
C LEU A 52 -8.48 6.45 19.68
N ARG A 53 -8.72 5.20 19.25
CA ARG A 53 -7.71 4.40 18.57
C ARG A 53 -7.52 4.88 17.14
N PRO A 54 -6.30 4.79 16.59
CA PRO A 54 -6.06 5.05 15.17
C PRO A 54 -6.97 4.17 14.31
N ALA A 55 -7.91 4.81 13.61
CA ALA A 55 -8.86 4.17 12.70
C ALA A 55 -8.28 4.07 11.27
N GLY A 56 -7.32 4.93 10.94
CA GLY A 56 -6.60 4.89 9.69
C GLY A 56 -5.61 6.04 9.58
N GLY A 57 -5.07 6.22 8.38
CA GLY A 57 -4.14 7.29 8.10
C GLY A 57 -3.66 7.28 6.67
N VAL A 58 -2.92 8.33 6.32
CA VAL A 58 -2.17 8.43 5.08
C VAL A 58 -0.73 8.74 5.41
N TRP A 59 0.16 8.15 4.64
CA TRP A 59 1.58 8.43 4.66
C TRP A 59 2.05 8.69 3.23
N GLN A 60 2.94 9.65 3.07
CA GLN A 60 3.57 9.92 1.79
C GLN A 60 5.05 10.25 2.01
N GLY A 61 5.89 9.74 1.14
CA GLY A 61 7.30 10.04 1.11
C GLY A 61 7.87 10.10 -0.31
N VAL A 62 9.06 10.70 -0.42
CA VAL A 62 9.74 10.90 -1.69
C VAL A 62 11.14 10.32 -1.63
N ASN A 63 11.55 9.62 -2.68
CA ASN A 63 12.94 9.24 -2.86
C ASN A 63 13.63 10.34 -3.66
N THR A 64 14.43 11.17 -3.00
CA THR A 64 15.09 12.34 -3.61
C THR A 64 16.16 11.96 -4.65
N VAL A 65 16.66 10.72 -4.60
CA VAL A 65 17.64 10.18 -5.54
C VAL A 65 16.97 9.76 -6.86
N THR A 66 15.82 9.10 -6.80
CA THR A 66 15.11 8.61 -8.00
C THR A 66 14.02 9.56 -8.49
N GLY A 67 13.57 10.49 -7.65
CA GLY A 67 12.39 11.33 -7.88
C GLY A 67 11.06 10.61 -7.65
N SER A 68 11.08 9.36 -7.18
CA SER A 68 9.86 8.56 -6.99
C SER A 68 9.06 9.01 -5.76
N VAL A 69 7.74 8.86 -5.82
CA VAL A 69 6.82 9.14 -4.72
C VAL A 69 6.18 7.84 -4.24
N ALA A 70 6.24 7.58 -2.94
CA ALA A 70 5.52 6.50 -2.29
C ALA A 70 4.34 7.08 -1.51
N SER A 71 3.15 6.49 -1.71
CA SER A 71 1.94 6.81 -0.95
C SER A 71 1.42 5.54 -0.30
N ALA A 72 1.03 5.63 0.98
CA ALA A 72 0.42 4.53 1.71
C ALA A 72 -0.86 5.01 2.41
N ILE A 73 -1.96 4.29 2.20
CA ILE A 73 -3.22 4.48 2.93
C ILE A 73 -3.38 3.32 3.90
N LEU A 74 -3.66 3.64 5.15
CA LEU A 74 -3.79 2.69 6.24
C LEU A 74 -5.22 2.68 6.75
N VAL A 75 -5.79 1.49 6.87
CA VAL A 75 -7.14 1.28 7.39
C VAL A 75 -7.07 0.28 8.54
N SER A 76 -7.21 0.79 9.76
CA SER A 76 -7.27 -0.03 10.96
C SER A 76 -8.68 -0.56 11.14
N ARG A 77 -8.81 -1.87 11.36
CA ARG A 77 -10.10 -2.51 11.67
C ARG A 77 -10.11 -2.85 13.17
N PRO A 78 -11.13 -2.45 13.96
CA PRO A 78 -11.15 -2.70 15.41
C PRO A 78 -11.00 -4.17 15.82
N SER A 79 -11.42 -5.09 14.95
CA SER A 79 -11.36 -6.54 15.17
C SER A 79 -10.06 -7.20 14.72
N ARG A 80 -9.09 -6.46 14.19
CA ARG A 80 -7.85 -7.01 13.62
C ARG A 80 -6.60 -6.41 14.24
N THR A 81 -5.61 -7.27 14.46
CA THR A 81 -4.28 -6.88 14.94
C THR A 81 -3.43 -6.18 13.86
N ARG A 82 -3.74 -6.38 12.58
CA ARG A 82 -3.03 -5.77 11.44
C ARG A 82 -3.97 -4.87 10.64
N ALA A 83 -3.48 -3.72 10.21
CA ALA A 83 -4.21 -2.82 9.32
C ALA A 83 -4.24 -3.39 7.89
N ILE A 84 -5.22 -2.95 7.10
CA ILE A 84 -5.13 -3.05 5.65
C ILE A 84 -4.34 -1.85 5.16
N VAL A 85 -3.33 -2.11 4.34
CA VAL A 85 -2.44 -1.08 3.79
C VAL A 85 -2.46 -1.14 2.27
N PHE A 86 -2.74 -0.01 1.65
CA PHE A 86 -2.67 0.19 0.22
C PHE A 86 -1.45 1.03 -0.07
N ILE A 87 -0.58 0.55 -0.96
CA ILE A 87 0.69 1.21 -1.26
C ILE A 87 0.73 1.47 -2.75
N ALA A 88 1.15 2.67 -3.14
CA ALA A 88 1.43 3.02 -4.52
C ALA A 88 2.80 3.68 -4.62
N ILE A 89 3.56 3.32 -5.65
CA ILE A 89 4.83 3.97 -6.03
C ILE A 89 4.62 4.58 -7.40
N ASP A 90 4.83 5.89 -7.54
CA ASP A 90 4.63 6.63 -8.78
C ASP A 90 3.23 6.38 -9.39
N GLY A 91 2.21 6.33 -8.52
CA GLY A 91 0.82 6.04 -8.90
C GLY A 91 0.53 4.57 -9.22
N THR A 92 1.54 3.70 -9.27
CA THR A 92 1.37 2.27 -9.54
C THR A 92 1.16 1.52 -8.24
N ALA A 93 0.02 0.84 -8.11
CA ALA A 93 -0.29 0.04 -6.93
C ALA A 93 0.75 -1.06 -6.72
N PHE A 94 1.38 -1.09 -5.55
CA PHE A 94 2.24 -2.18 -5.13
C PHE A 94 1.36 -3.36 -4.73
N ARG A 95 1.22 -4.32 -5.65
CA ARG A 95 0.42 -5.54 -5.49
C ARG A 95 1.33 -6.76 -5.46
N ASP A 96 0.79 -7.90 -5.02
CA ASP A 96 1.50 -9.15 -5.22
C ASP A 96 1.56 -9.49 -6.71
N HIS A 97 2.76 -9.72 -7.24
CA HIS A 97 3.01 -10.07 -8.64
C HIS A 97 2.30 -11.37 -9.06
N ALA A 98 1.95 -12.25 -8.12
CA ALA A 98 1.15 -13.45 -8.39
C ALA A 98 -0.23 -13.14 -9.01
N PHE A 99 -0.72 -11.91 -8.88
CA PHE A 99 -2.03 -11.47 -9.38
C PHE A 99 -1.95 -10.32 -10.39
N SER A 100 -0.76 -9.99 -10.91
CA SER A 100 -0.61 -8.92 -11.92
C SER A 100 -0.99 -9.37 -13.34
N SER A 101 -1.32 -10.65 -13.54
CA SER A 101 -1.90 -11.12 -14.80
C SER A 101 -3.40 -10.91 -14.75
N VAL A 102 -3.91 -10.08 -15.68
CA VAL A 102 -5.32 -9.72 -15.90
C VAL A 102 -5.72 -8.37 -15.28
N GLU A 103 -5.05 -7.30 -15.70
CA GLU A 103 -5.80 -6.09 -16.05
C GLU A 103 -6.08 -6.21 -17.55
N ARG A 104 -7.17 -6.92 -17.90
CA ARG A 104 -7.64 -6.98 -19.29
C ARG A 104 -8.22 -5.59 -19.59
N ASP A 105 -7.49 -4.83 -20.39
CA ASP A 105 -7.89 -3.54 -20.96
C ASP A 105 -9.36 -3.58 -21.42
N PRO A 106 -10.28 -2.83 -20.79
CA PRO A 106 -11.69 -2.80 -21.16
C PRO A 106 -11.96 -2.01 -22.45
N TYR A 107 -10.95 -1.41 -23.08
CA TYR A 107 -11.05 -0.71 -24.36
C TYR A 107 -10.36 -1.47 -25.49
N LYS A 108 -10.81 -2.70 -25.76
CA LYS A 108 -10.68 -3.26 -27.12
C LYS A 108 -11.88 -2.79 -27.92
N ASP A 109 -11.67 -1.70 -28.65
CA ASP A 109 -12.51 -1.24 -29.74
C ASP A 109 -12.55 -2.33 -30.82
N ASP A 110 -13.59 -3.16 -30.81
CA ASP A 110 -13.95 -4.01 -31.94
C ASP A 110 -14.57 -3.12 -33.04
N GLY A 111 -13.73 -2.29 -33.65
CA GLY A 111 -14.03 -1.55 -34.86
C GLY A 111 -14.24 -2.54 -36.01
N GLY A 112 -15.48 -3.01 -36.18
CA GLY A 112 -15.92 -3.75 -37.34
C GLY A 112 -16.58 -2.81 -38.36
N GLU A 113 -15.84 -2.42 -39.39
CA GLU A 113 -16.45 -1.99 -40.65
C GLU A 113 -17.07 -3.20 -41.36
N GLY A 114 -18.32 -3.03 -41.83
CA GLY A 114 -19.06 -4.00 -42.63
C GLY A 114 -20.38 -3.43 -43.13
#